data_AF-A0A9D7RBY3-F1
#
_entry.id   AF-A0A9D7RBY3-F1
#
_cell.length_a   1.000
_cell.length_b   1.000
_cell.length_c   1.000
_cell.angle_alpha   90.00
_cell.angle_beta   90.00
_cell.angle_gamma   90.00
#
_symmetry.space_group_name_H-M   'P 1'
#
loop_
_entity.id
_entity.type
_entity.pdbx_description
1 polymer ?
#
loop_
_entity_poly.entity_id
_entity_poly.type
_entity_poly.pdbx_seq_one_letter_code
_entity_poly.pdbx_strand_id
1 'polypeptide(L)'
;MSRDEAAPRRPARSCGLAPAPLAPWPTDLAYVHAELDWIAARALRLGLENRATGGRRARHDEDADPRTLERRLLVARERETEVRTALDARLEVHRATGFELALDRLVRLHGLDDLERTVLLLSAGPCVSRHFEKLYGDFEGEEQECLTVDAIFAFAELPFAERVVRRASFGPRGRVVTADLVDLSHRGRFSPPKDLLSTEITIRGRALAYMLGERGLGDELAAVASVETALASFERLVLPAADKERILRVVEGHERYLATRTAWGLDDVVAYGRGTLLLFHGAPGTGKTMAAHAVAQRLGKRVLHVDIPVRARTRTRVGSSRGLFREARLQDALLFFDECETLFEARSRATP
;
A
#
# COMPACT_ATOMS: atom_id res chain seq x y z
N MET A 1 -62.87 -11.30 -46.51
CA MET A 1 -63.30 -11.73 -45.17
C MET A 1 -62.16 -12.57 -44.59
N SER A 2 -61.09 -11.92 -44.13
CA SER A 2 -60.89 -11.40 -42.76
C SER A 2 -60.81 -12.53 -41.73
N ARG A 3 -59.58 -12.87 -41.34
CA ARG A 3 -59.22 -13.23 -39.96
C ARG A 3 -57.82 -12.67 -39.68
N ASP A 4 -57.85 -11.44 -39.16
CA ASP A 4 -56.82 -10.84 -38.33
C ASP A 4 -56.59 -11.73 -37.10
N GLU A 5 -55.38 -12.24 -36.91
CA GLU A 5 -54.97 -12.86 -35.66
C GLU A 5 -53.88 -11.99 -35.03
N ALA A 6 -54.33 -11.10 -34.16
CA ALA A 6 -53.50 -10.13 -33.46
C ALA A 6 -52.58 -10.84 -32.45
N ALA A 7 -51.27 -10.78 -32.69
CA ALA A 7 -50.27 -11.19 -31.72
C ALA A 7 -50.31 -10.29 -30.45
N PRO A 8 -50.14 -10.84 -29.24
CA PRO A 8 -50.18 -10.05 -28.02
C PRO A 8 -48.95 -9.15 -27.92
N ARG A 9 -49.18 -7.83 -27.87
CA ARG A 9 -48.16 -6.82 -27.60
C ARG A 9 -47.49 -7.10 -26.25
N ARG A 10 -46.19 -7.36 -26.24
CA ARG A 10 -45.38 -7.40 -25.01
C ARG A 10 -45.50 -6.03 -24.30
N PRO A 11 -45.82 -5.97 -23.00
CA PRO A 11 -45.80 -4.71 -22.29
C PRO A 11 -44.35 -4.19 -22.23
N ALA A 12 -44.16 -2.95 -22.66
CA ALA A 12 -42.93 -2.20 -22.49
C ALA A 12 -42.58 -2.15 -21.00
N ARG A 13 -41.48 -2.80 -20.60
CA ARG A 13 -40.91 -2.63 -19.27
C ARG A 13 -40.19 -1.29 -19.21
N SER A 14 -40.93 -0.19 -19.08
CA SER A 14 -40.40 1.07 -18.56
C SER A 14 -40.43 1.01 -17.03
N CYS A 15 -39.55 0.21 -16.44
CA CYS A 15 -39.27 0.30 -15.01
C CYS A 15 -38.09 1.25 -14.84
N GLY A 16 -38.40 2.55 -14.80
CA GLY A 16 -37.54 3.55 -14.18
C GLY A 16 -37.55 3.31 -12.67
N LEU A 17 -36.86 2.25 -12.21
CA LEU A 17 -36.45 2.19 -10.82
C LEU A 17 -35.42 3.30 -10.65
N ALA A 18 -35.71 4.26 -9.77
CA ALA A 18 -34.70 5.17 -9.28
C ALA A 18 -33.47 4.36 -8.86
N PRO A 19 -32.25 4.78 -9.21
CA PRO A 19 -31.06 4.05 -8.83
C PRO A 19 -31.11 3.83 -7.31
N ALA A 20 -30.90 2.57 -6.90
CA ALA A 20 -30.89 2.23 -5.48
C ALA A 20 -29.93 3.19 -4.74
N PRO A 21 -30.29 3.65 -3.54
CA PRO A 21 -29.42 4.56 -2.80
C PRO A 21 -28.04 3.92 -2.64
N LEU A 22 -27.01 4.71 -2.95
CA LEU A 22 -25.62 4.26 -2.81
C LEU A 22 -25.40 3.83 -1.36
N ALA A 23 -24.95 2.60 -1.18
CA ALA A 23 -24.60 2.05 0.13
C ALA A 23 -23.07 2.09 0.32
N PRO A 24 -22.56 2.16 1.56
CA PRO A 24 -21.13 2.02 1.81
C PRO A 24 -20.60 0.69 1.30
N TRP A 25 -19.27 0.60 1.12
CA TRP A 25 -18.62 -0.68 0.83
C TRP A 25 -18.75 -1.64 2.02
N PRO A 26 -19.18 -2.89 1.78
CA PRO A 26 -19.33 -3.88 2.85
C PRO A 26 -17.97 -4.43 3.34
N THR A 27 -16.96 -4.42 2.48
CA THR A 27 -15.61 -4.93 2.77
C THR A 27 -14.55 -4.13 2.01
N ASP A 28 -13.31 -4.17 2.51
CA ASP A 28 -12.14 -3.61 1.83
C ASP A 28 -11.94 -4.24 0.45
N LEU A 29 -12.14 -5.55 0.32
CA LEU A 29 -12.10 -6.27 -0.96
C LEU A 29 -13.09 -5.70 -1.99
N ALA A 30 -14.33 -5.39 -1.58
CA ALA A 30 -15.33 -4.84 -2.49
C ALA A 30 -14.91 -3.46 -3.01
N TYR A 31 -14.26 -2.66 -2.17
CA TYR A 31 -13.70 -1.38 -2.56
C TYR A 31 -12.50 -1.54 -3.52
N VAL A 32 -11.54 -2.42 -3.20
CA VAL A 32 -10.39 -2.69 -4.08
C VAL A 32 -10.85 -3.20 -5.45
N HIS A 33 -11.87 -4.07 -5.50
CA HIS A 33 -12.46 -4.52 -6.76
C HIS A 33 -12.96 -3.33 -7.60
N ALA A 34 -13.70 -2.39 -7.01
CA ALA A 34 -14.19 -1.24 -7.73
C ALA A 34 -13.06 -0.34 -8.28
N GLU A 35 -11.98 -0.16 -7.51
CA GLU A 35 -10.79 0.56 -7.99
C GLU A 35 -10.11 -0.20 -9.15
N LEU A 36 -10.06 -1.53 -9.09
CA LEU A 36 -9.53 -2.36 -10.18
C LEU A 36 -10.41 -2.30 -11.44
N ASP A 37 -11.74 -2.20 -11.31
CA ASP A 37 -12.65 -1.98 -12.44
C ASP A 37 -12.38 -0.64 -13.13
N TRP A 38 -12.15 0.41 -12.35
CA TRP A 38 -11.75 1.72 -12.88
C TRP A 38 -10.39 1.64 -13.58
N ILE A 39 -9.41 0.95 -12.98
CA ILE A 39 -8.10 0.71 -13.62
C ILE A 39 -8.25 0.01 -14.96
N ALA A 40 -9.08 -1.04 -15.03
CA ALA A 40 -9.31 -1.77 -16.27
C ALA A 40 -9.91 -0.86 -17.35
N ALA A 41 -10.93 -0.06 -17.00
CA ALA A 41 -11.55 0.89 -17.92
C ALA A 41 -10.55 1.94 -18.45
N ARG A 42 -9.73 2.49 -17.55
CA ARG A 42 -8.71 3.50 -17.89
C ARG A 42 -7.57 2.92 -18.72
N ALA A 43 -7.06 1.74 -18.35
CA ALA A 43 -6.02 1.04 -19.11
C ALA A 43 -6.48 0.72 -20.54
N LEU A 44 -7.75 0.30 -20.70
CA LEU A 44 -8.34 0.07 -22.01
C LEU A 44 -8.41 1.37 -22.85
N ARG A 45 -8.86 2.49 -22.26
CA ARG A 45 -8.84 3.79 -22.95
C ARG A 45 -7.42 4.13 -23.40
N LEU A 46 -6.45 4.10 -22.49
CA LEU A 46 -5.05 4.46 -22.79
C LEU A 46 -4.46 3.58 -23.90
N GLY A 47 -4.79 2.29 -23.91
CA GLY A 47 -4.38 1.39 -25.00
C GLY A 47 -4.98 1.77 -26.36
N LEU A 48 -6.25 2.15 -26.40
CA LEU A 48 -6.90 2.64 -27.62
C LEU A 48 -6.31 3.98 -28.08
N GLU A 49 -6.00 4.90 -27.15
CA GLU A 49 -5.35 6.18 -27.46
C GLU A 49 -3.95 5.98 -28.03
N ASN A 50 -3.13 5.12 -27.40
CA ASN A 50 -1.78 4.82 -27.88
C ASN A 50 -1.83 4.28 -29.32
N ARG A 51 -2.75 3.34 -29.61
CA ARG A 51 -2.98 2.82 -30.98
C ARG A 51 -3.39 3.92 -31.95
N ALA A 52 -4.30 4.82 -31.56
CA ALA A 52 -4.75 5.92 -32.40
C ALA A 52 -3.63 6.91 -32.75
N THR A 53 -2.66 7.08 -31.85
CA THR A 53 -1.48 7.93 -32.07
C THR A 53 -0.32 7.25 -32.80
N GLY A 54 -0.50 6.01 -33.27
CA GLY A 54 0.52 5.26 -34.02
C GLY A 54 1.53 4.51 -33.14
N GLY A 55 1.16 4.20 -31.89
CA GLY A 55 1.94 3.35 -30.99
C GLY A 55 2.25 1.96 -31.58
N ARG A 56 3.37 1.36 -31.17
CA ARG A 56 3.80 0.03 -31.62
C ARG A 56 2.86 -1.05 -31.11
N ARG A 57 1.81 -1.37 -31.89
CA ARG A 57 1.12 -2.67 -32.07
C ARG A 57 -0.34 -2.44 -32.49
N ALA A 58 -0.58 -2.31 -33.79
CA ALA A 58 -1.82 -2.84 -34.37
C ALA A 58 -1.64 -4.36 -34.49
N ARG A 59 -1.86 -5.10 -33.39
CA ARG A 59 -1.76 -6.58 -33.39
C ARG A 59 -2.94 -7.28 -34.07
N HIS A 60 -4.00 -6.54 -34.39
CA HIS A 60 -5.22 -7.06 -35.00
C HIS A 60 -5.63 -6.22 -36.20
N ASP A 61 -5.99 -6.89 -37.31
CA ASP A 61 -6.61 -6.30 -38.51
C ASP A 61 -7.92 -5.53 -38.19
N GLU A 62 -8.54 -5.78 -37.02
CA GLU A 62 -9.77 -5.12 -36.56
C GLU A 62 -9.60 -3.63 -36.24
N ASP A 63 -8.36 -3.16 -36.00
CA ASP A 63 -8.05 -1.76 -35.70
C ASP A 63 -7.50 -1.00 -36.94
N ALA A 64 -7.55 -1.60 -38.13
CA ALA A 64 -7.09 -0.98 -39.37
C ALA A 64 -7.99 0.18 -39.85
N ASP A 65 -9.26 0.21 -39.45
CA ASP A 65 -10.21 1.28 -39.76
C ASP A 65 -10.19 2.38 -38.68
N PRO A 66 -9.71 3.60 -39.00
CA PRO A 66 -9.68 4.72 -38.05
C PRO A 66 -11.04 5.06 -37.44
N ARG A 67 -12.15 4.89 -38.18
CA ARG A 67 -13.49 5.22 -37.67
C ARG A 67 -13.96 4.25 -36.60
N THR A 68 -13.59 2.98 -36.75
CA THR A 68 -13.89 1.94 -35.75
C THR A 68 -13.09 2.21 -34.47
N LEU A 69 -11.82 2.58 -34.58
CA LEU A 69 -10.98 2.94 -33.44
C LEU A 69 -11.48 4.19 -32.70
N GLU A 70 -11.85 5.25 -33.43
CA GLU A 70 -12.45 6.46 -32.86
C GLU A 70 -13.73 6.16 -32.08
N ARG A 71 -14.62 5.33 -32.63
CA ARG A 71 -15.85 4.93 -31.95
C ARG A 71 -15.57 4.15 -30.67
N ARG A 72 -14.63 3.19 -30.71
CA ARG A 72 -14.22 2.41 -29.52
C ARG A 72 -13.62 3.31 -28.45
N LEU A 73 -12.78 4.27 -28.85
CA LEU A 73 -12.16 5.22 -27.94
C LEU A 73 -13.21 6.11 -27.25
N LEU A 74 -14.22 6.58 -27.98
CA LEU A 74 -15.34 7.33 -27.40
C LEU A 74 -16.05 6.52 -26.32
N VAL A 75 -16.43 5.27 -26.63
CA VAL A 75 -17.09 4.36 -25.67
C VAL A 75 -16.19 4.10 -24.45
N ALA A 76 -14.88 3.91 -24.64
CA ALA A 76 -13.95 3.70 -23.53
C ALA A 76 -13.84 4.93 -22.62
N ARG A 77 -13.82 6.15 -23.18
CA ARG A 77 -13.82 7.41 -22.39
C ARG A 77 -15.10 7.60 -21.58
N GLU A 78 -16.25 7.33 -22.20
CA GLU A 78 -17.55 7.37 -21.51
C GLU A 78 -17.56 6.36 -20.37
N ARG A 79 -17.09 5.13 -20.62
CA ARG A 79 -17.03 4.09 -19.60
C ARG A 79 -16.09 4.42 -18.45
N GLU A 80 -14.89 4.93 -18.71
CA GLU A 80 -13.97 5.36 -17.66
C GLU A 80 -14.61 6.44 -16.78
N THR A 81 -15.24 7.43 -17.40
CA THR A 81 -15.90 8.54 -16.70
C THR A 81 -17.06 8.04 -15.85
N GLU A 82 -17.90 7.16 -16.40
CA GLU A 82 -19.02 6.53 -15.70
C GLU A 82 -18.53 5.77 -14.45
N VAL A 83 -17.54 4.89 -14.61
CA VAL A 83 -17.00 4.07 -13.52
C VAL A 83 -16.36 4.94 -12.44
N ARG A 84 -15.55 5.94 -12.82
CA ARG A 84 -14.91 6.86 -11.87
C ARG A 84 -15.96 7.66 -11.08
N THR A 85 -16.95 8.22 -11.76
CA THR A 85 -18.03 9.02 -11.14
C THR A 85 -18.83 8.18 -10.15
N ALA A 86 -19.19 6.94 -10.52
CA ALA A 86 -19.90 6.02 -9.63
C ALA A 86 -19.05 5.64 -8.40
N LEU A 87 -17.74 5.43 -8.59
CA LEU A 87 -16.81 5.12 -7.51
C LEU A 87 -16.70 6.28 -6.53
N ASP A 88 -16.50 7.51 -7.03
CA ASP A 88 -16.36 8.72 -6.21
C ASP A 88 -17.62 8.99 -5.39
N ALA A 89 -18.79 8.94 -6.02
CA ALA A 89 -20.07 9.12 -5.32
C ALA A 89 -20.26 8.09 -4.19
N ARG A 90 -19.85 6.83 -4.41
CA ARG A 90 -19.93 5.80 -3.38
C ARG A 90 -18.88 5.97 -2.29
N LEU A 91 -17.70 6.46 -2.64
CA LEU A 91 -16.62 6.76 -1.69
C LEU A 91 -17.03 7.90 -0.74
N GLU A 92 -17.73 8.92 -1.23
CA GLU A 92 -18.31 9.98 -0.38
C GLU A 92 -19.29 9.42 0.65
N VAL A 93 -20.21 8.54 0.23
CA VAL A 93 -21.14 7.86 1.14
C VAL A 93 -20.38 7.01 2.17
N HIS A 94 -19.34 6.28 1.75
CA HIS A 94 -18.55 5.46 2.67
C HIS A 94 -17.81 6.32 3.69
N ARG A 95 -17.18 7.43 3.28
CA ARG A 95 -16.48 8.36 4.19
C ARG A 95 -17.41 8.95 5.24
N ALA A 96 -18.68 9.17 4.91
CA ALA A 96 -19.68 9.64 5.88
C ALA A 96 -19.97 8.64 7.03
N THR A 97 -19.61 7.36 6.87
CA THR A 97 -19.78 6.35 7.93
C THR A 97 -18.74 6.44 9.04
N GLY A 98 -17.63 7.16 8.82
CA GLY A 98 -16.51 7.23 9.75
C GLY A 98 -15.58 6.00 9.75
N PHE A 99 -15.87 4.96 8.96
CA PHE A 99 -14.98 3.83 8.78
C PHE A 99 -13.96 4.12 7.67
N GLU A 100 -12.69 3.89 7.97
CA GLU A 100 -11.57 4.10 7.05
C GLU A 100 -11.26 2.80 6.28
N LEU A 101 -11.22 2.89 4.94
CA LEU A 101 -10.86 1.79 4.06
C LEU A 101 -9.38 1.40 4.24
N ALA A 102 -9.06 0.12 4.06
CA ALA A 102 -7.71 -0.40 4.18
C ALA A 102 -6.68 0.36 3.35
N LEU A 103 -7.00 0.66 2.09
CA LEU A 103 -6.10 1.40 1.21
C LEU A 103 -5.89 2.83 1.69
N ASP A 104 -6.96 3.52 2.11
CA ASP A 104 -6.87 4.89 2.63
C ASP A 104 -6.00 4.93 3.89
N ARG A 105 -6.22 3.97 4.80
CA ARG A 105 -5.39 3.80 6.00
C ARG A 105 -3.94 3.50 5.65
N LEU A 106 -3.68 2.62 4.69
CA LEU A 106 -2.32 2.27 4.25
C LEU A 106 -1.59 3.48 3.67
N VAL A 107 -2.27 4.26 2.82
CA VAL A 107 -1.76 5.52 2.26
C VAL A 107 -1.42 6.50 3.38
N ARG A 108 -2.34 6.72 4.34
CA ARG A 108 -2.13 7.62 5.48
C ARG A 108 -0.97 7.19 6.37
N LEU A 109 -0.91 5.91 6.76
CA LEU A 109 0.12 5.37 7.66
C LEU A 109 1.54 5.50 7.10
N HIS A 110 1.67 5.46 5.79
CA HIS A 110 2.96 5.57 5.10
C HIS A 110 3.19 6.94 4.46
N GLY A 111 2.26 7.89 4.63
CA GLY A 111 2.31 9.22 4.04
C GLY A 111 2.43 9.18 2.52
N LEU A 112 1.74 8.25 1.87
CA LEU A 112 1.80 8.11 0.41
C LEU A 112 0.99 9.21 -0.27
N ASP A 113 1.44 9.61 -1.47
CA ASP A 113 0.67 10.50 -2.33
C ASP A 113 -0.18 9.73 -3.36
N ASP A 114 -0.87 10.47 -4.24
CA ASP A 114 -1.78 9.89 -5.23
C ASP A 114 -1.07 8.97 -6.23
N LEU A 115 0.16 9.31 -6.64
CA LEU A 115 0.93 8.45 -7.55
C LEU A 115 1.31 7.15 -6.83
N GLU A 116 1.77 7.25 -5.58
CA GLU A 116 2.13 6.09 -4.77
C GLU A 116 0.92 5.23 -4.41
N ARG A 117 -0.27 5.83 -4.24
CA ARG A 117 -1.55 5.10 -4.16
C ARG A 117 -1.84 4.34 -5.46
N THR A 118 -1.68 4.99 -6.62
CA THR A 118 -1.84 4.35 -7.93
C THR A 118 -0.87 3.18 -8.12
N VAL A 119 0.38 3.31 -7.65
CA VAL A 119 1.36 2.22 -7.65
C VAL A 119 0.83 0.99 -6.91
N LEU A 120 0.24 1.17 -5.72
CA LEU A 120 -0.32 0.05 -4.95
C LEU A 120 -1.49 -0.62 -5.67
N LEU A 121 -2.39 0.16 -6.26
CA LEU A 121 -3.56 -0.38 -6.96
C LEU A 121 -3.17 -1.12 -8.25
N LEU A 122 -2.29 -0.53 -9.08
CA LEU A 122 -1.80 -1.17 -10.30
C LEU A 122 -1.01 -2.44 -9.99
N SER A 123 -0.17 -2.44 -8.94
CA SER A 123 0.59 -3.63 -8.56
C SER A 123 -0.27 -4.74 -7.95
N ALA A 124 -1.48 -4.44 -7.46
CA ALA A 124 -2.45 -5.43 -7.01
C ALA A 124 -3.17 -6.15 -8.16
N GLY A 125 -3.36 -5.50 -9.31
CA GLY A 125 -4.11 -6.05 -10.45
C GLY A 125 -3.64 -7.44 -10.91
N PRO A 126 -2.34 -7.62 -11.23
CA PRO A 126 -1.78 -8.92 -11.65
C PRO A 126 -1.96 -10.04 -10.63
N CYS A 127 -2.01 -9.71 -9.32
CA CYS A 127 -2.24 -10.69 -8.26
C CYS A 127 -3.69 -11.18 -8.20
N VAL A 128 -4.64 -10.41 -8.73
CA VAL A 128 -6.07 -10.76 -8.76
C VAL A 128 -6.43 -11.41 -10.11
N SER A 129 -5.86 -10.95 -11.21
CA SER A 129 -6.13 -11.50 -12.55
C SER A 129 -5.01 -11.22 -13.55
N ARG A 130 -4.63 -12.25 -14.31
CA ARG A 130 -3.69 -12.14 -15.45
C ARG A 130 -4.18 -11.22 -16.56
N HIS A 131 -5.46 -10.85 -16.57
CA HIS A 131 -5.98 -9.87 -17.52
C HIS A 131 -5.28 -8.51 -17.37
N PHE A 132 -4.90 -8.10 -16.16
CA PHE A 132 -4.22 -6.84 -15.92
C PHE A 132 -2.83 -6.80 -16.56
N GLU A 133 -2.08 -7.91 -16.54
CA GLU A 133 -0.77 -8.00 -17.17
C GLU A 133 -0.86 -7.71 -18.69
N LYS A 134 -1.92 -8.22 -19.34
CA LYS A 134 -2.21 -7.94 -20.75
C LYS A 134 -2.60 -6.49 -20.98
N LEU A 135 -3.48 -5.94 -20.14
CA LEU A 135 -3.89 -4.54 -20.25
C LEU A 135 -2.70 -3.59 -20.13
N TYR A 136 -1.75 -3.88 -19.22
CA TYR A 136 -0.59 -3.04 -18.99
C TYR A 136 0.35 -3.04 -20.19
N GLY A 137 0.66 -4.22 -20.74
CA GLY A 137 1.44 -4.32 -21.97
C GLY A 137 0.76 -3.65 -23.17
N ASP A 138 -0.56 -3.76 -23.27
CA ASP A 138 -1.35 -3.17 -24.36
C ASP A 138 -1.29 -1.63 -24.39
N PHE A 139 -1.32 -0.95 -23.24
CA PHE A 139 -1.25 0.51 -23.23
C PHE A 139 0.17 1.07 -23.23
N GLU A 140 1.17 0.34 -22.72
CA GLU A 140 2.57 0.72 -22.93
C GLU A 140 3.01 0.55 -24.40
N GLY A 141 2.39 -0.38 -25.13
CA GLY A 141 2.89 -0.81 -26.44
C GLY A 141 4.13 -1.70 -26.33
N GLU A 142 4.34 -2.29 -25.15
CA GLU A 142 5.48 -3.16 -24.84
C GLU A 142 5.13 -4.65 -25.03
N GLU A 143 6.15 -5.48 -25.25
CA GLU A 143 5.94 -6.92 -25.36
C GLU A 143 5.65 -7.61 -24.03
N GLN A 144 6.01 -6.95 -22.94
CA GLN A 144 6.04 -7.54 -21.63
C GLN A 144 4.68 -7.42 -20.94
N GLU A 145 4.18 -8.56 -20.48
CA GLU A 145 3.00 -8.66 -19.64
C GLU A 145 3.41 -8.47 -18.16
N CYS A 146 3.99 -7.31 -17.81
CA CYS A 146 4.31 -6.96 -16.42
C CYS A 146 4.06 -5.48 -16.14
N LEU A 147 3.94 -5.13 -14.86
CA LEU A 147 3.83 -3.73 -14.45
C LEU A 147 5.22 -3.11 -14.32
N THR A 148 5.51 -2.09 -15.12
CA THR A 148 6.79 -1.37 -15.09
C THR A 148 6.63 0.03 -14.48
N VAL A 149 7.74 0.72 -14.21
CA VAL A 149 7.71 2.14 -13.79
C VAL A 149 7.15 3.03 -14.90
N ASP A 150 7.45 2.75 -16.16
CA ASP A 150 6.88 3.55 -17.26
C ASP A 150 5.36 3.34 -17.39
N ALA A 151 4.87 2.14 -17.09
CA ALA A 151 3.43 1.84 -17.09
C ALA A 151 2.70 2.69 -16.05
N ILE A 152 3.29 2.85 -14.87
CA ILE A 152 2.76 3.74 -13.83
C ILE A 152 2.68 5.18 -14.36
N PHE A 153 3.76 5.68 -14.98
CA PHE A 153 3.81 7.06 -15.48
C PHE A 153 2.86 7.31 -16.64
N ALA A 154 2.71 6.34 -17.54
CA ALA A 154 1.76 6.37 -18.63
C ALA A 154 0.31 6.32 -18.11
N PHE A 155 0.02 5.44 -17.14
CA PHE A 155 -1.31 5.33 -16.53
C PHE A 155 -1.73 6.61 -15.80
N ALA A 156 -0.79 7.24 -15.10
CA ALA A 156 -0.98 8.52 -14.41
C ALA A 156 -0.93 9.73 -15.38
N GLU A 157 -0.72 9.53 -16.68
CA GLU A 157 -0.64 10.57 -17.71
C GLU A 157 0.34 11.70 -17.34
N LEU A 158 1.45 11.36 -16.68
CA LEU A 158 2.38 12.35 -16.16
C LEU A 158 3.16 13.05 -17.29
N PRO A 159 3.25 14.40 -17.28
CA PRO A 159 4.13 15.15 -18.17
C PRO A 159 5.60 14.77 -17.96
N PHE A 160 6.42 14.91 -19.01
CA PHE A 160 7.83 14.52 -18.98
C PHE A 160 8.60 15.12 -17.78
N ALA A 161 8.41 16.41 -17.49
CA ALA A 161 9.08 17.07 -16.36
C ALA A 161 8.71 16.42 -15.02
N GLU A 162 7.44 16.06 -14.83
CA GLU A 162 7.01 15.39 -13.61
C GLU A 162 7.56 13.97 -13.53
N ARG A 163 7.58 13.22 -14.64
CA ARG A 163 8.20 11.88 -14.67
C ARG A 163 9.63 11.92 -14.15
N VAL A 164 10.43 12.91 -14.53
CA VAL A 164 11.83 13.07 -14.06
C VAL A 164 11.90 13.23 -12.54
N VAL A 165 11.03 14.06 -11.96
CA VAL A 165 10.97 14.28 -10.50
C VAL A 165 10.50 13.01 -9.79
N ARG A 166 9.46 12.36 -10.32
CA ARG A 166 8.83 11.16 -9.75
C ARG A 166 9.71 9.90 -9.82
N ARG A 167 10.83 9.93 -10.54
CA ARG A 167 11.87 8.88 -10.45
C ARG A 167 12.32 8.63 -9.02
N ALA A 168 12.33 9.66 -8.17
CA ALA A 168 12.72 9.55 -6.77
C ALA A 168 11.80 8.63 -5.94
N SER A 169 10.52 8.50 -6.32
CA SER A 169 9.54 7.62 -5.65
C SER A 169 9.90 6.13 -5.76
N PHE A 170 10.68 5.74 -6.77
CA PHE A 170 11.16 4.38 -6.98
C PHE A 170 12.63 4.20 -6.58
N GLY A 171 13.26 5.26 -6.06
CA GLY A 171 14.62 5.20 -5.53
C GLY A 171 14.67 4.61 -4.11
N PRO A 172 15.87 4.43 -3.54
CA PRO A 172 16.06 3.91 -2.19
C PRO A 172 15.40 4.72 -1.06
N ARG A 173 15.02 5.97 -1.34
CA ARG A 173 14.34 6.90 -0.42
C ARG A 173 12.85 7.09 -0.74
N GLY A 174 12.34 6.47 -1.80
CA GLY A 174 10.93 6.54 -2.17
C GLY A 174 10.04 5.93 -1.09
N ARG A 175 8.83 6.47 -0.88
CA ARG A 175 8.00 6.06 0.26
C ARG A 175 7.51 4.62 0.09
N VAL A 176 7.09 4.24 -1.12
CA VAL A 176 6.66 2.85 -1.41
C VAL A 176 7.78 1.82 -1.19
N VAL A 177 9.04 2.20 -1.45
CA VAL A 177 10.22 1.35 -1.25
C VAL A 177 10.62 1.28 0.23
N THR A 178 10.70 2.44 0.90
CA THR A 178 11.10 2.52 2.31
C THR A 178 10.03 2.00 3.27
N ALA A 179 8.76 2.02 2.86
CA ALA A 179 7.65 1.39 3.55
C ALA A 179 7.59 -0.14 3.35
N ASP A 180 8.43 -0.70 2.48
CA ASP A 180 8.44 -2.13 2.13
C ASP A 180 7.06 -2.61 1.65
N LEU A 181 6.40 -1.83 0.79
CA LEU A 181 5.07 -2.14 0.24
C LEU A 181 5.13 -2.77 -1.15
N VAL A 182 6.20 -2.51 -1.89
CA VAL A 182 6.44 -3.06 -3.23
C VAL A 182 7.86 -3.62 -3.32
N ASP A 183 8.06 -4.56 -4.24
CA ASP A 183 9.36 -5.01 -4.70
C ASP A 183 9.65 -4.40 -6.07
N LEU A 184 10.92 -4.02 -6.26
CA LEU A 184 11.45 -3.51 -7.51
C LEU A 184 12.46 -4.53 -8.04
N SER A 185 12.13 -5.17 -9.15
CA SER A 185 12.99 -6.17 -9.80
C SER A 185 13.49 -5.66 -11.14
N HIS A 186 14.77 -5.95 -11.43
CA HIS A 186 15.40 -5.58 -12.69
C HIS A 186 15.69 -6.86 -13.45
N ARG A 187 15.28 -6.93 -14.72
CA ARG A 187 15.59 -8.06 -15.59
C ARG A 187 16.98 -7.86 -16.19
N GLY A 188 17.90 -8.80 -15.95
CA GLY A 188 19.25 -8.80 -16.52
C GLY A 188 20.32 -8.10 -15.66
N ARG A 189 21.42 -7.68 -16.28
CA ARG A 189 22.50 -6.95 -15.58
C ARG A 189 22.04 -5.52 -15.31
N PHE A 190 21.68 -5.25 -14.06
CA PHE A 190 21.25 -3.94 -13.59
C PHE A 190 22.27 -2.84 -13.93
N SER A 191 21.87 -1.86 -14.73
CA SER A 191 22.64 -0.65 -15.05
C SER A 191 21.82 0.62 -14.77
N PRO A 192 21.75 1.06 -13.51
CA PRO A 192 21.12 2.34 -13.20
C PRO A 192 21.93 3.49 -13.83
N PRO A 193 21.29 4.55 -14.38
CA PRO A 193 19.85 4.86 -14.36
C PRO A 193 19.06 4.40 -15.61
N LYS A 194 19.71 3.69 -16.55
CA LYS A 194 19.12 3.34 -17.85
C LYS A 194 17.88 2.45 -17.71
N ASP A 195 17.87 1.58 -16.71
CA ASP A 195 16.86 0.52 -16.59
C ASP A 195 15.70 0.87 -15.65
N LEU A 196 15.57 2.12 -15.18
CA LEU A 196 14.50 2.46 -14.22
C LEU A 196 13.11 2.28 -14.84
N LEU A 197 12.91 2.72 -16.08
CA LEU A 197 11.61 2.68 -16.73
C LEU A 197 11.14 1.24 -16.99
N SER A 198 12.08 0.33 -17.26
CA SER A 198 11.83 -1.11 -17.42
C SER A 198 11.88 -1.91 -16.11
N THR A 199 11.99 -1.22 -14.97
CA THR A 199 11.96 -1.88 -13.66
C THR A 199 10.56 -2.41 -13.40
N GLU A 200 10.47 -3.70 -13.11
CA GLU A 200 9.22 -4.38 -12.81
C GLU A 200 8.85 -4.13 -11.35
N ILE A 201 7.57 -3.81 -11.12
CA ILE A 201 7.01 -3.48 -9.82
C ILE A 201 6.01 -4.56 -9.43
N THR A 202 6.21 -5.16 -8.26
CA THR A 202 5.26 -6.13 -7.69
C THR A 202 4.85 -5.70 -6.29
N ILE A 203 3.59 -5.92 -5.93
CA ILE A 203 3.13 -5.63 -4.57
C ILE A 203 3.66 -6.69 -3.60
N ARG A 204 4.05 -6.27 -2.41
CA ARG A 204 4.39 -7.21 -1.33
C ARG A 204 3.13 -7.93 -0.89
N GLY A 205 3.21 -9.25 -0.72
CA GLY A 205 2.07 -10.07 -0.29
C GLY A 205 1.39 -9.54 0.98
N ARG A 206 2.17 -9.02 1.95
CA ARG A 206 1.60 -8.41 3.15
C ARG A 206 0.83 -7.10 2.88
N ALA A 207 1.32 -6.26 1.98
CA ALA A 207 0.63 -5.02 1.60
C ALA A 207 -0.68 -5.34 0.88
N LEU A 208 -0.66 -6.32 -0.04
CA LEU A 208 -1.85 -6.83 -0.72
C LEU A 208 -2.87 -7.38 0.28
N ALA A 209 -2.47 -8.30 1.16
CA ALA A 209 -3.35 -8.88 2.18
C ALA A 209 -4.02 -7.78 3.03
N TYR A 210 -3.26 -6.77 3.45
CA TYR A 210 -3.81 -5.63 4.20
C TYR A 210 -4.86 -4.85 3.40
N MET A 211 -4.60 -4.57 2.11
CA MET A 211 -5.54 -3.90 1.20
C MET A 211 -6.83 -4.70 1.02
N LEU A 212 -6.77 -6.02 1.05
CA LEU A 212 -7.94 -6.91 0.94
C LEU A 212 -8.70 -7.07 2.26
N GLY A 213 -8.23 -6.44 3.35
CA GLY A 213 -8.89 -6.43 4.66
C GLY A 213 -8.28 -7.37 5.70
N GLU A 214 -7.20 -8.09 5.36
CA GLU A 214 -6.54 -9.01 6.30
C GLU A 214 -5.67 -8.24 7.31
N ARG A 215 -6.19 -8.13 8.54
CA ARG A 215 -5.53 -7.40 9.63
C ARG A 215 -4.57 -8.25 10.48
N GLY A 216 -4.52 -9.57 10.28
CA GLY A 216 -3.62 -10.46 11.03
C GLY A 216 -2.14 -10.30 10.64
N LEU A 217 -1.24 -10.91 11.42
CA LEU A 217 0.16 -11.06 11.00
C LEU A 217 0.23 -12.02 9.81
N GLY A 218 1.13 -11.76 8.86
CA GLY A 218 1.45 -12.75 7.82
C GLY A 218 2.21 -13.94 8.43
N ASP A 219 2.09 -15.11 7.80
CA ASP A 219 2.64 -16.39 8.30
C ASP A 219 4.11 -16.31 8.75
N GLU A 220 4.95 -15.60 7.98
CA GLU A 220 6.36 -15.42 8.31
C GLU A 220 6.57 -14.67 9.63
N LEU A 221 5.78 -13.63 9.90
CA LEU A 221 5.91 -12.84 11.13
C LEU A 221 5.19 -13.49 12.30
N ALA A 222 4.11 -14.22 12.05
CA ALA A 222 3.38 -14.94 13.09
C ALA A 222 4.24 -15.99 13.82
N ALA A 223 5.31 -16.48 13.17
CA ALA A 223 6.26 -17.41 13.79
C ALA A 223 7.20 -16.76 14.82
N VAL A 224 7.40 -15.44 14.77
CA VAL A 224 8.41 -14.71 15.57
C VAL A 224 7.85 -13.50 16.32
N ALA A 225 6.57 -13.19 16.12
CA ALA A 225 5.92 -12.03 16.71
C ALA A 225 4.45 -12.28 17.02
N SER A 226 3.94 -11.57 18.02
CA SER A 226 2.54 -11.52 18.42
C SER A 226 2.06 -10.06 18.45
N VAL A 227 0.76 -9.85 18.25
CA VAL A 227 0.15 -8.53 18.45
C VAL A 227 -0.78 -8.56 19.65
N GLU A 228 -0.41 -7.78 20.66
CA GLU A 228 -1.01 -7.82 21.98
C GLU A 228 -1.68 -6.48 22.30
N THR A 229 -2.69 -6.52 23.16
CA THR A 229 -3.20 -5.32 23.81
C THR A 229 -2.25 -4.91 24.94
N ALA A 230 -2.22 -3.63 25.26
CA ALA A 230 -1.37 -3.16 26.35
C ALA A 230 -1.89 -3.71 27.70
N LEU A 231 -1.06 -4.49 28.39
CA LEU A 231 -1.44 -5.25 29.60
C LEU A 231 -1.29 -4.44 30.90
N ALA A 232 -0.55 -3.33 30.85
CA ALA A 232 -0.11 -2.60 32.04
C ALA A 232 -0.25 -1.10 31.87
N SER A 233 -0.30 -0.40 33.00
CA SER A 233 -0.36 1.05 33.09
C SER A 233 0.76 1.57 33.99
N PHE A 234 1.10 2.86 33.86
CA PHE A 234 2.16 3.47 34.66
C PHE A 234 1.86 3.50 36.17
N GLU A 235 0.58 3.47 36.54
CA GLU A 235 0.12 3.39 37.94
C GLU A 235 0.50 2.07 38.58
N ARG A 236 0.47 0.97 37.81
CA ARG A 236 0.82 -0.39 38.27
C ARG A 236 2.32 -0.67 38.22
N LEU A 237 3.08 0.16 37.50
CA LEU A 237 4.51 -0.01 37.35
C LEU A 237 5.25 0.41 38.64
N VAL A 238 6.00 -0.51 39.24
CA VAL A 238 6.82 -0.21 40.42
C VAL A 238 8.17 0.35 39.95
N LEU A 239 8.23 1.67 39.79
CA LEU A 239 9.44 2.43 39.45
C LEU A 239 9.50 3.73 40.25
N PRO A 240 10.71 4.26 40.56
CA PRO A 240 10.86 5.59 41.13
C PRO A 240 10.11 6.66 40.30
N ALA A 241 9.49 7.62 40.97
CA ALA A 241 8.69 8.66 40.30
C ALA A 241 9.50 9.45 39.25
N ALA A 242 10.78 9.72 39.54
CA ALA A 242 11.68 10.40 38.62
C ALA A 242 11.92 9.62 37.32
N ASP A 243 11.99 8.29 37.38
CA ASP A 243 12.17 7.45 36.19
C ASP A 243 10.90 7.37 35.35
N LYS A 244 9.73 7.26 36.01
CA LYS A 244 8.43 7.35 35.33
C LYS A 244 8.30 8.67 34.58
N GLU A 245 8.61 9.78 35.24
CA GLU A 245 8.55 11.12 34.64
C GLU A 245 9.52 11.24 33.45
N ARG A 246 10.74 10.69 33.55
CA ARG A 246 11.70 10.67 32.45
C ARG A 246 11.15 9.94 31.23
N ILE A 247 10.56 8.75 31.42
CA ILE A 247 9.97 7.97 30.31
C ILE A 247 8.84 8.77 29.67
N LEU A 248 7.92 9.31 30.48
CA LEU A 248 6.78 10.08 29.98
C LEU A 248 7.22 11.32 29.20
N ARG A 249 8.21 12.08 29.68
CA ARG A 249 8.76 13.24 28.95
C ARG A 249 9.29 12.88 27.57
N VAL A 250 9.96 11.73 27.44
CA VAL A 250 10.51 11.27 26.14
C VAL A 250 9.38 10.83 25.20
N VAL A 251 8.41 10.07 25.72
CA VAL A 251 7.32 9.49 24.94
C VAL A 251 6.32 10.56 24.50
N GLU A 252 5.85 11.40 25.43
CA GLU A 252 4.87 12.47 25.18
C GLU A 252 5.49 13.66 24.44
N GLY A 253 6.78 13.89 24.61
CA GLY A 253 7.52 14.96 23.94
C GLY A 253 7.89 14.66 22.48
N HIS A 254 7.65 13.44 21.99
CA HIS A 254 8.17 13.00 20.69
C HIS A 254 7.66 13.83 19.51
N GLU A 255 6.37 14.14 19.45
CA GLU A 255 5.79 14.96 18.38
C GLU A 255 6.39 16.37 18.36
N ARG A 256 6.57 16.97 19.54
CA ARG A 256 7.23 18.28 19.67
C ARG A 256 8.68 18.21 19.23
N TYR A 257 9.39 17.13 19.53
CA TYR A 257 10.75 16.89 19.06
C TYR A 257 10.80 16.85 17.53
N LEU A 258 9.91 16.09 16.88
CA LEU A 258 9.83 16.03 15.42
C LEU A 258 9.52 17.39 14.80
N ALA A 259 8.52 18.11 15.33
CA ALA A 259 8.17 19.44 14.83
C ALA A 259 9.33 20.44 14.94
N THR A 260 10.04 20.46 16.07
CA THR A 260 11.19 21.34 16.30
C THR A 260 12.35 20.98 15.36
N ARG A 261 12.62 19.68 15.22
CA ARG A 261 13.65 19.14 14.33
C ARG A 261 13.45 19.58 12.88
N THR A 262 12.22 19.46 12.38
CA THR A 262 11.84 19.90 11.03
C THR A 262 11.99 21.42 10.89
N ALA A 263 11.48 22.18 11.86
CA ALA A 263 11.53 23.65 11.84
C ALA A 263 12.97 24.20 11.81
N TRP A 264 13.93 23.46 12.38
CA TRP A 264 15.34 23.84 12.39
C TRP A 264 16.12 23.33 11.16
N GLY A 265 15.47 22.68 10.19
CA GLY A 265 16.12 22.13 9.00
C GLY A 265 17.06 20.96 9.30
N LEU A 266 16.97 20.34 10.50
CA LEU A 266 17.88 19.26 10.88
C LEU A 266 17.65 18.00 10.05
N ASP A 267 16.47 17.86 9.46
CA ASP A 267 16.13 16.76 8.56
C ASP A 267 16.90 16.79 7.23
N ASP A 268 17.36 17.97 6.80
CA ASP A 268 18.15 18.12 5.58
C ASP A 268 19.61 17.71 5.78
N VAL A 269 20.09 17.82 7.02
CA VAL A 269 21.49 17.54 7.40
C VAL A 269 21.64 16.14 7.98
N VAL A 270 20.67 15.68 8.77
CA VAL A 270 20.73 14.42 9.51
C VAL A 270 19.55 13.54 9.11
N ALA A 271 19.84 12.42 8.43
CA ALA A 271 18.81 11.49 7.97
C ALA A 271 18.30 10.50 9.05
N TYR A 272 18.96 10.44 10.22
CA TYR A 272 18.64 9.51 11.31
C TYR A 272 18.17 10.23 12.59
N GLY A 273 17.67 9.46 13.57
CA GLY A 273 17.27 9.99 14.87
C GLY A 273 15.83 10.53 14.93
N ARG A 274 14.97 10.14 13.98
CA ARG A 274 13.54 10.47 14.01
C ARG A 274 12.72 9.54 14.90
N GLY A 275 13.24 8.36 15.23
CA GLY A 275 12.56 7.41 16.12
C GLY A 275 12.99 7.57 17.58
N THR A 276 12.08 7.26 18.49
CA THR A 276 12.39 7.10 19.92
C THR A 276 12.71 5.64 20.21
N LEU A 277 13.87 5.39 20.79
CA LEU A 277 14.28 4.07 21.28
C LEU A 277 14.41 4.12 22.80
N LEU A 278 13.75 3.19 23.48
CA LEU A 278 13.86 2.99 24.93
C LEU A 278 14.48 1.62 25.18
N LEU A 279 15.50 1.58 26.02
CA LEU A 279 16.12 0.35 26.50
C LEU A 279 15.89 0.22 28.00
N PHE A 280 15.11 -0.78 28.40
CA PHE A 280 14.92 -1.13 29.80
C PHE A 280 15.93 -2.22 30.18
N HIS A 281 16.82 -1.92 31.13
CA HIS A 281 17.83 -2.87 31.60
C HIS A 281 17.68 -3.10 33.11
N GLY A 282 18.03 -4.31 33.56
CA GLY A 282 17.91 -4.71 34.96
C GLY A 282 17.76 -6.22 35.12
N ALA A 283 17.75 -6.71 36.35
CA ALA A 283 17.59 -8.14 36.65
C ALA A 283 16.26 -8.71 36.10
N PRO A 284 16.16 -10.03 35.83
CA PRO A 284 14.90 -10.67 35.48
C PRO A 284 13.81 -10.37 36.52
N GLY A 285 12.57 -10.17 36.08
CA GLY A 285 11.43 -9.90 36.97
C GLY A 285 11.28 -8.45 37.46
N THR A 286 12.16 -7.50 37.09
CA THR A 286 12.05 -6.08 37.51
C THR A 286 11.02 -5.26 36.71
N GLY A 287 10.09 -5.90 36.01
CA GLY A 287 9.01 -5.21 35.30
C GLY A 287 9.39 -4.54 33.96
N LYS A 288 10.48 -4.96 33.29
CA LYS A 288 10.91 -4.42 31.99
C LYS A 288 9.83 -4.55 30.90
N THR A 289 9.29 -5.76 30.72
CA THR A 289 8.17 -6.03 29.80
C THR A 289 6.95 -5.20 30.21
N MET A 290 6.63 -5.16 31.51
CA MET A 290 5.53 -4.35 32.04
C MET A 290 5.69 -2.85 31.73
N ALA A 291 6.91 -2.32 31.77
CA ALA A 291 7.19 -0.94 31.39
C ALA A 291 6.90 -0.68 29.91
N ALA A 292 7.26 -1.60 29.00
CA ALA A 292 6.95 -1.49 27.58
C ALA A 292 5.43 -1.47 27.32
N HIS A 293 4.66 -2.34 27.97
CA HIS A 293 3.20 -2.31 27.89
C HIS A 293 2.60 -1.03 28.49
N ALA A 294 3.15 -0.50 29.59
CA ALA A 294 2.72 0.78 30.15
C ALA A 294 2.95 1.95 29.18
N VAL A 295 4.08 1.96 28.46
CA VAL A 295 4.32 2.94 27.38
C VAL A 295 3.30 2.79 26.27
N ALA A 296 3.04 1.58 25.79
CA ALA A 296 2.07 1.33 24.73
C ALA A 296 0.65 1.77 25.13
N GLN A 297 0.24 1.46 26.36
CA GLN A 297 -1.05 1.90 26.91
C GLN A 297 -1.15 3.42 26.97
N ARG A 298 -0.10 4.10 27.43
CA ARG A 298 -0.06 5.57 27.51
C ARG A 298 -0.17 6.21 26.12
N LEU A 299 0.38 5.57 25.09
CA LEU A 299 0.28 5.99 23.70
C LEU A 299 -1.04 5.59 23.01
N GLY A 300 -1.90 4.81 23.67
CA GLY A 300 -3.10 4.25 23.05
C GLY A 300 -2.79 3.22 21.95
N LYS A 301 -1.60 2.61 21.97
CA LYS A 301 -1.12 1.69 20.94
C LYS A 301 -1.18 0.24 21.40
N ARG A 302 -1.25 -0.66 20.42
CA ARG A 302 -1.01 -2.10 20.63
C ARG A 302 0.48 -2.36 20.84
N VAL A 303 0.84 -3.58 21.20
CA VAL A 303 2.24 -4.03 21.26
C VAL A 303 2.47 -5.07 20.18
N LEU A 304 3.45 -4.83 19.30
CA LEU A 304 4.00 -5.86 18.44
C LEU A 304 5.20 -6.45 19.18
N HIS A 305 4.97 -7.55 19.89
CA HIS A 305 5.98 -8.24 20.68
C HIS A 305 6.76 -9.19 19.79
N VAL A 306 8.09 -9.07 19.80
CA VAL A 306 9.00 -9.86 18.99
C VAL A 306 9.89 -10.67 19.91
N ASP A 307 9.82 -11.99 19.76
CA ASP A 307 10.69 -12.94 20.45
C ASP A 307 11.96 -13.16 19.63
N ILE A 308 13.07 -12.59 20.11
CA ILE A 308 14.36 -12.62 19.41
C ILE A 308 15.03 -14.01 19.44
N PRO A 309 15.04 -14.76 20.56
CA PRO A 309 15.53 -16.14 20.59
C PRO A 309 14.96 -17.04 19.49
N VAL A 310 13.66 -16.92 19.16
CA VAL A 310 13.04 -17.68 18.06
C VAL A 310 13.59 -17.21 16.70
N ARG A 311 13.72 -15.89 16.51
CA ARG A 311 14.26 -15.28 15.28
C ARG A 311 15.71 -15.65 15.00
N ALA A 312 16.57 -15.75 16.02
CA ALA A 312 17.98 -16.14 15.86
C ALA A 312 18.14 -17.61 15.43
N ARG A 313 17.18 -18.49 15.78
CA ARG A 313 17.19 -19.92 15.42
C ARG A 313 16.64 -20.18 14.01
N THR A 314 15.76 -19.32 13.50
CA THR A 314 15.28 -19.39 12.12
C THR A 314 16.34 -18.77 11.19
N ARG A 315 17.27 -19.60 10.66
CA ARG A 315 18.28 -19.20 9.65
C ARG A 315 17.68 -18.73 8.31
N THR A 316 16.37 -18.87 8.14
CA THR A 316 15.63 -18.31 7.02
C THR A 316 15.54 -16.79 7.17
N ARG A 317 15.37 -16.06 6.07
CA ARG A 317 15.18 -14.59 6.04
C ARG A 317 13.88 -14.12 6.73
N VAL A 318 13.41 -14.82 7.75
CA VAL A 318 12.16 -14.60 8.46
C VAL A 318 12.28 -13.29 9.23
N GLY A 319 11.43 -12.33 8.86
CA GLY A 319 11.41 -11.02 9.48
C GLY A 319 12.64 -10.18 9.15
N SER A 320 12.76 -9.76 7.88
CA SER A 320 13.58 -8.59 7.57
C SER A 320 13.18 -7.48 8.55
N SER A 321 14.15 -6.72 9.08
CA SER A 321 13.85 -5.63 10.02
C SER A 321 12.79 -4.68 9.45
N ARG A 322 12.82 -4.47 8.13
CA ARG A 322 11.79 -3.72 7.38
C ARG A 322 10.39 -4.30 7.52
N GLY A 323 10.22 -5.62 7.44
CA GLY A 323 8.93 -6.29 7.62
C GLY A 323 8.33 -6.06 9.00
N LEU A 324 9.14 -6.11 10.06
CA LEU A 324 8.70 -5.81 11.43
C LEU A 324 8.26 -4.35 11.60
N PHE A 325 9.03 -3.40 11.06
CA PHE A 325 8.65 -1.99 11.10
C PHE A 325 7.40 -1.68 10.27
N ARG A 326 7.24 -2.33 9.11
CA ARG A 326 6.00 -2.25 8.33
C ARG A 326 4.83 -2.75 9.15
N GLU A 327 4.96 -3.93 9.76
CA GLU A 327 3.87 -4.52 10.53
C GLU A 327 3.51 -3.68 11.76
N ALA A 328 4.50 -3.14 12.48
CA ALA A 328 4.26 -2.21 13.59
C ALA A 328 3.43 -1.00 13.15
N ARG A 329 3.68 -0.45 11.95
CA ARG A 329 2.87 0.65 11.39
C ARG A 329 1.46 0.19 11.03
N LEU A 330 1.30 -0.96 10.34
CA LEU A 330 -0.01 -1.49 9.93
C LEU A 330 -0.93 -1.78 11.12
N GLN A 331 -0.35 -2.27 12.22
CA GLN A 331 -1.06 -2.58 13.46
C GLN A 331 -1.28 -1.37 14.37
N ASP A 332 -0.69 -0.21 14.05
CA ASP A 332 -0.54 0.94 14.94
C ASP A 332 -0.03 0.52 16.34
N ALA A 333 1.11 -0.17 16.33
CA ALA A 333 1.68 -0.85 17.48
C ALA A 333 3.06 -0.32 17.84
N LEU A 334 3.36 -0.31 19.13
CA LEU A 334 4.71 -0.16 19.66
C LEU A 334 5.48 -1.46 19.39
N LEU A 335 6.60 -1.36 18.68
CA LEU A 335 7.49 -2.49 18.42
C LEU A 335 8.32 -2.77 19.67
N PHE A 336 8.10 -3.93 20.29
CA PHE A 336 8.77 -4.36 21.50
C PHE A 336 9.63 -5.60 21.22
N PHE A 337 10.92 -5.49 21.52
CA PHE A 337 11.89 -6.57 21.42
C PHE A 337 12.18 -7.10 22.82
N ASP A 338 11.79 -8.33 23.08
CA ASP A 338 12.11 -8.98 24.35
C ASP A 338 13.38 -9.83 24.22
N GLU A 339 14.12 -9.98 25.32
CA GLU A 339 15.40 -10.70 25.36
C GLU A 339 16.38 -10.26 24.25
N CYS A 340 16.50 -8.94 24.08
CA CYS A 340 17.25 -8.33 22.99
C CYS A 340 18.77 -8.35 23.12
N GLU A 341 19.32 -8.90 24.21
CA GLU A 341 20.77 -9.07 24.42
C GLU A 341 21.46 -9.77 23.24
N THR A 342 20.80 -10.75 22.62
CA THR A 342 21.30 -11.50 21.47
C THR A 342 21.46 -10.64 20.21
N LEU A 343 20.75 -9.51 20.09
CA LEU A 343 20.96 -8.55 18.99
C LEU A 343 22.19 -7.66 19.19
N PHE A 344 22.63 -7.50 20.44
CA PHE A 344 23.74 -6.62 20.81
C PHE A 344 25.04 -7.37 21.07
N GLU A 345 25.07 -8.69 20.84
CA GLU A 345 26.31 -9.46 20.89
C GLU A 345 27.33 -8.87 19.92
N ALA A 346 28.54 -8.61 20.43
CA ALA A 346 29.63 -8.12 19.63
C ALA A 346 29.84 -9.10 18.46
N ARG A 347 30.02 -8.57 17.24
CA ARG A 347 30.53 -9.38 16.12
C ARG A 347 31.88 -9.94 16.55
N SER A 348 31.91 -11.16 17.07
CA SER A 348 33.14 -11.92 17.21
C SER A 348 33.71 -12.00 15.80
N ARG A 349 34.97 -11.59 15.64
CA ARG A 349 35.70 -11.67 14.38
C ARG A 349 35.38 -13.02 13.75
N ALA A 350 34.60 -13.01 12.67
CA ALA A 350 34.59 -14.13 11.75
C ALA A 350 36.03 -14.20 11.24
N THR A 351 36.79 -15.14 11.80
CA THR A 351 38.12 -15.47 11.32
C THR A 351 37.96 -15.85 9.84
N PRO A 352 38.74 -15.25 8.94
CA PRO A 352 38.54 -15.33 7.49
C PRO A 352 38.56 -16.75 6.93
#